data_AF-A0A8S9RCN9-F1
#
_entry.id   AF-A0A8S9RCN9-F1
#
_cell.length_a   1.000
_cell.length_b   1.000
_cell.length_c   1.000
_cell.angle_alpha   90.00
_cell.angle_beta   90.00
_cell.angle_gamma   90.00
#
_symmetry.space_group_name_H-M   'P 1'
#
loop_
_entity.id
_entity.type
_entity.pdbx_description
1 polymer ?
#
loop_
_entity_poly.entity_id
_entity_poly.type
_entity_poly.pdbx_seq_one_letter_code
_entity_poly.pdbx_strand_id
1 'polypeptide(L)'
;MDVANRVNAEIVTKAETATIGELLSYMKQKEAKVAWFKCSATIDDVMSGLAWYYIACGGCKTKATKGPTTLMCKKYLTKLSFYDNNDHASFVLLSDAGFDLTGKKASALVESYFEANESVGDDHVVPVPQALIDTIGQTRTFIIKISQHNLDGKTQALTVTKVLSPEIPAPEGIIEENVDEVPVEERGESADETVKRSSDVIESGETKRAKCG
;
A
#
# COMPACT_ATOMS: atom_id res chain seq x y z
N MET A 1 -3.52 -4.50 -21.96
CA MET A 1 -3.91 -3.13 -21.58
C MET A 1 -4.99 -3.20 -20.52
N ASP A 2 -4.66 -2.68 -19.34
CA ASP A 2 -5.38 -2.77 -18.07
C ASP A 2 -6.44 -1.68 -17.91
N VAL A 3 -7.72 -2.03 -18.04
CA VAL A 3 -8.81 -1.06 -17.79
C VAL A 3 -9.77 -1.52 -16.68
N ALA A 4 -10.00 -2.81 -16.48
CA ALA A 4 -11.10 -3.27 -15.61
C ALA A 4 -10.85 -3.23 -14.08
N ASN A 5 -9.59 -3.14 -13.61
CA ASN A 5 -9.26 -3.17 -12.16
C ASN A 5 -8.43 -1.98 -11.69
N ARG A 6 -8.06 -1.07 -12.58
CA ARG A 6 -7.39 0.17 -12.16
C ARG A 6 -8.47 1.08 -11.61
N VAL A 7 -8.43 1.35 -10.30
CA VAL A 7 -9.22 2.44 -9.74
C VAL A 7 -8.74 3.71 -10.42
N ASN A 8 -9.59 4.32 -11.25
CA ASN A 8 -9.26 5.55 -11.97
C ASN A 8 -8.79 6.61 -10.97
N ALA A 9 -7.75 7.38 -11.32
CA ALA A 9 -7.25 8.44 -10.46
C ALA A 9 -8.36 9.43 -10.06
N GLU A 10 -9.32 9.67 -10.96
CA GLU A 10 -10.53 10.45 -10.68
C GLU A 10 -11.42 9.87 -9.57
N ILE A 11 -11.54 8.53 -9.47
CA ILE A 11 -12.31 7.89 -8.40
C ILE A 11 -11.63 8.17 -7.06
N VAL A 12 -10.29 8.10 -7.03
CA VAL A 12 -9.52 8.38 -5.82
C VAL A 12 -9.65 9.85 -5.41
N THR A 13 -9.64 10.79 -6.34
CA THR A 13 -9.70 12.23 -6.02
C THR A 13 -11.12 12.70 -5.69
N LYS A 14 -12.16 12.12 -6.30
CA LYS A 14 -13.57 12.50 -6.09
C LYS A 14 -14.27 11.74 -4.98
N ALA A 15 -13.70 10.64 -4.48
CA ALA A 15 -14.30 9.87 -3.40
C ALA A 15 -14.42 10.71 -2.12
N GLU A 16 -15.65 10.80 -1.62
CA GLU A 16 -15.99 11.46 -0.36
C GLU A 16 -15.42 10.70 0.83
N THR A 17 -15.06 11.42 1.89
CA THR A 17 -14.60 10.80 3.14
C THR A 17 -15.81 10.32 3.94
N ALA A 18 -15.74 9.09 4.44
CA ALA A 18 -16.76 8.49 5.30
C ALA A 18 -16.13 7.59 6.37
N THR A 19 -16.74 7.61 7.55
CA THR A 19 -16.50 6.69 8.68
C THR A 19 -17.15 5.32 8.45
N ILE A 20 -16.77 4.31 9.21
CA ILE A 20 -17.40 2.98 9.15
C ILE A 20 -18.90 3.11 9.44
N GLY A 21 -19.30 3.83 10.49
CA GLY A 21 -20.71 4.06 10.81
C GLY A 21 -21.51 4.67 9.66
N GLU A 22 -20.93 5.64 8.94
CA GLU A 22 -21.56 6.26 7.76
C GLU A 22 -21.66 5.28 6.58
N LEU A 23 -20.62 4.49 6.31
CA LEU A 23 -20.66 3.45 5.26
C LEU A 23 -21.73 2.40 5.56
N LEU A 24 -21.81 1.93 6.82
CA LEU A 24 -22.82 0.98 7.28
C LEU A 24 -24.24 1.56 7.18
N SER A 25 -24.39 2.86 7.44
CA SER A 25 -25.65 3.58 7.30
C SER A 25 -26.04 3.78 5.84
N TYR A 26 -25.09 4.12 4.96
CA TYR A 26 -25.30 4.30 3.53
C TYR A 26 -25.86 3.03 2.87
N MET A 27 -25.33 1.86 3.22
CA MET A 27 -25.82 0.58 2.68
C MET A 27 -27.29 0.27 3.00
N LYS A 28 -27.85 0.89 4.05
CA LYS A 28 -29.24 0.69 4.48
C LYS A 28 -30.21 1.66 3.79
N GLN A 29 -29.71 2.66 3.07
CA GLN A 29 -30.55 3.64 2.40
C GLN A 29 -31.22 3.04 1.17
N LYS A 30 -32.53 3.26 1.01
CA LYS A 30 -33.33 2.69 -0.08
C LYS A 30 -32.89 3.17 -1.47
N GLU A 31 -32.32 4.36 -1.56
CA GLU A 31 -31.89 4.99 -2.82
C GLU A 31 -30.37 4.97 -3.03
N ALA A 32 -29.63 4.28 -2.16
CA ALA A 32 -28.19 4.16 -2.30
C ALA A 32 -27.80 3.50 -3.63
N LYS A 33 -26.68 3.96 -4.20
CA LYS A 33 -26.11 3.48 -5.45
C LYS A 33 -24.70 2.98 -5.23
N VAL A 34 -24.16 2.27 -6.22
CA VAL A 34 -22.75 1.90 -6.22
C VAL A 34 -21.88 3.17 -6.13
N ALA A 35 -21.03 3.23 -5.13
CA ALA A 35 -20.24 4.42 -4.80
C ALA A 35 -18.87 4.04 -4.23
N TRP A 36 -17.96 5.01 -4.22
CA TRP A 36 -16.62 4.89 -3.66
C TRP A 36 -16.41 5.95 -2.58
N PHE A 37 -15.77 5.55 -1.49
CA PHE A 37 -15.51 6.40 -0.34
C PHE A 37 -14.06 6.26 0.12
N LYS A 38 -13.49 7.35 0.64
CA LYS A 38 -12.28 7.31 1.45
C LYS A 38 -12.67 6.99 2.88
N CYS A 39 -12.08 5.96 3.45
CA CYS A 39 -12.31 5.57 4.84
C CYS A 39 -10.96 5.44 5.54
N SER A 40 -10.77 6.18 6.63
CA SER A 40 -9.59 6.04 7.49
C SER A 40 -9.96 5.18 8.69
N ALA A 41 -9.39 3.99 8.77
CA ALA A 41 -9.73 3.01 9.80
C ALA A 41 -8.49 2.26 10.27
N THR A 42 -8.55 1.73 11.49
CA THR A 42 -7.49 0.91 12.06
C THR A 42 -7.77 -0.56 11.82
N ILE A 43 -6.76 -1.29 11.37
CA ILE A 43 -6.83 -2.74 11.19
C ILE A 43 -6.84 -3.39 12.57
N ASP A 44 -7.89 -4.14 12.86
CA ASP A 44 -8.11 -4.81 14.14
C ASP A 44 -7.50 -6.21 14.15
N ASP A 45 -7.84 -7.00 13.12
CA ASP A 45 -7.37 -8.38 12.97
C ASP A 45 -7.35 -8.82 11.50
N VAL A 46 -6.53 -9.83 11.23
CA VAL A 46 -6.53 -10.57 9.96
C VAL A 46 -7.32 -11.85 10.16
N MET A 47 -8.52 -11.93 9.60
CA MET A 47 -9.43 -13.04 9.87
C MET A 47 -8.82 -14.38 9.44
N SER A 48 -8.53 -15.23 10.42
CA SER A 48 -8.03 -16.60 10.21
C SER A 48 -9.15 -17.55 9.77
N GLY A 49 -8.78 -18.69 9.19
CA GLY A 49 -9.74 -19.72 8.73
C GLY A 49 -10.30 -19.53 7.31
N LEU A 50 -9.98 -18.41 6.65
CA LEU A 50 -10.19 -18.23 5.21
C LEU A 50 -8.84 -18.19 4.49
N ALA A 51 -8.80 -18.70 3.25
CA ALA A 51 -7.61 -18.56 2.42
C ALA A 51 -7.34 -17.07 2.14
N TRP A 52 -6.14 -16.59 2.46
CA TRP A 52 -5.75 -15.17 2.30
C TRP A 52 -5.36 -14.81 0.86
N TYR A 53 -5.27 -15.81 -0.03
CA TYR A 53 -4.99 -15.65 -1.44
C TYR A 53 -5.80 -16.64 -2.29
N TYR A 54 -5.87 -16.37 -3.58
CA TYR A 54 -6.42 -17.29 -4.58
C TYR A 54 -5.52 -17.33 -5.81
N ILE A 55 -5.62 -18.42 -6.56
CA ILE A 55 -4.92 -18.59 -7.83
C ILE A 55 -5.82 -18.03 -8.95
N ALA A 56 -5.26 -17.13 -9.75
CA ALA A 56 -5.92 -16.48 -10.88
C ALA A 56 -5.11 -16.68 -12.16
N CYS A 57 -5.77 -16.70 -13.30
CA CYS A 57 -5.06 -16.62 -14.58
C CYS A 57 -4.44 -15.22 -14.74
N GLY A 58 -3.16 -15.17 -15.11
CA GLY A 58 -2.44 -13.91 -15.37
C GLY A 58 -3.07 -13.08 -16.49
N GLY A 59 -3.68 -13.72 -17.50
CA GLY A 59 -4.35 -13.05 -18.61
C GLY A 59 -5.86 -12.84 -18.41
N CYS A 60 -6.57 -13.78 -17.78
CA CYS A 60 -8.04 -13.81 -17.83
C CYS A 60 -8.74 -13.20 -16.61
N LYS A 61 -7.99 -12.76 -15.58
CA LYS A 61 -8.51 -12.19 -14.30
C LYS A 61 -9.50 -13.08 -13.52
N THR A 62 -9.80 -14.28 -14.00
CA THR A 62 -10.67 -15.27 -13.35
C THR A 62 -9.88 -16.19 -12.43
N LYS A 63 -10.56 -16.71 -11.39
CA LYS A 63 -10.03 -17.77 -10.54
C LYS A 63 -9.71 -18.98 -11.41
N ALA A 64 -8.53 -19.53 -11.25
CA ALA A 64 -8.04 -20.61 -12.08
C ALA A 64 -7.66 -21.82 -11.22
N THR A 65 -7.87 -23.02 -11.76
CA THR A 65 -7.59 -24.29 -11.08
C THR A 65 -6.14 -24.70 -11.32
N LYS A 66 -5.49 -25.26 -10.30
CA LYS A 66 -4.10 -25.75 -10.36
C LYS A 66 -3.93 -26.63 -11.61
N GLY A 67 -3.00 -26.27 -12.47
CA GLY A 67 -2.74 -26.94 -13.74
C GLY A 67 -1.29 -26.77 -14.16
N PRO A 68 -0.79 -27.54 -15.15
CA PRO A 68 0.64 -27.66 -15.45
C PRO A 68 1.32 -26.41 -16.03
N THR A 69 0.62 -25.28 -16.17
CA THR A 69 1.09 -24.14 -16.95
C THR A 69 1.47 -22.93 -16.08
N THR A 70 2.53 -22.24 -16.50
CA THR A 70 3.20 -21.10 -15.86
C THR A 70 2.41 -19.77 -15.87
N LEU A 71 1.16 -19.76 -16.35
CA LEU A 71 0.36 -18.53 -16.52
C LEU A 71 -0.56 -18.22 -15.31
N MET A 72 -0.26 -18.79 -14.15
CA MET A 72 -1.08 -18.70 -12.94
C MET A 72 -0.44 -17.73 -11.93
N CYS A 73 -1.20 -16.72 -11.50
CA CYS A 73 -0.79 -15.71 -10.53
C CYS A 73 -1.51 -15.90 -9.20
N LYS A 74 -0.78 -15.82 -8.09
CA LYS A 74 -1.38 -15.78 -6.75
C LYS A 74 -1.79 -14.32 -6.46
N LYS A 75 -3.05 -14.12 -6.04
CA LYS A 75 -3.63 -12.79 -5.76
C LYS A 75 -4.25 -12.76 -4.37
N TYR A 76 -4.18 -11.60 -3.72
CA TYR A 76 -4.80 -11.41 -2.41
C TYR A 76 -6.32 -11.57 -2.45
N LEU A 77 -6.84 -12.26 -1.44
CA LEU A 77 -8.25 -12.34 -1.05
C LEU A 77 -8.26 -12.44 0.47
N THR A 78 -8.02 -11.32 1.14
CA THR A 78 -7.90 -11.29 2.61
C THR A 78 -9.11 -10.59 3.20
N LYS A 79 -9.75 -11.21 4.19
CA LYS A 79 -10.77 -10.54 4.99
C LYS A 79 -10.11 -9.99 6.26
N LEU A 80 -10.30 -8.71 6.50
CA LEU A 80 -9.73 -7.97 7.62
C LEU A 80 -10.89 -7.38 8.44
N SER A 81 -10.75 -7.32 9.76
CA SER A 81 -11.62 -6.50 10.60
C SER A 81 -11.00 -5.12 10.81
N PHE A 82 -11.86 -4.12 10.86
CA PHE A 82 -11.49 -2.72 11.04
C PHE A 82 -12.35 -2.10 12.13
N TYR A 83 -11.81 -1.09 12.78
CA TYR A 83 -12.57 -0.20 13.64
C TYR A 83 -12.24 1.28 13.38
N ASP A 84 -13.24 2.13 13.58
CA ASP A 84 -13.12 3.57 13.74
C ASP A 84 -14.19 4.07 14.71
N ASN A 85 -13.93 5.10 15.53
CA ASN A 85 -14.93 5.79 16.37
C ASN A 85 -15.98 4.90 17.10
N ASN A 86 -15.62 3.68 17.52
CA ASN A 86 -16.44 2.61 18.11
C ASN A 86 -17.29 1.73 17.16
N ASP A 87 -17.29 2.00 15.87
CA ASP A 87 -17.88 1.13 14.85
C ASP A 87 -16.87 0.08 14.37
N HIS A 88 -17.38 -1.10 14.02
CA HIS A 88 -16.59 -2.20 13.47
C HIS A 88 -17.15 -2.67 12.14
N ALA A 89 -16.26 -3.04 11.22
CA ALA A 89 -16.66 -3.64 9.96
C ALA A 89 -15.62 -4.64 9.45
N SER A 90 -16.07 -5.56 8.59
CA SER A 90 -15.16 -6.44 7.85
C SER A 90 -14.94 -5.88 6.45
N PHE A 91 -13.69 -5.74 6.02
CA PHE A 91 -13.39 -5.46 4.62
C PHE A 91 -12.72 -6.65 3.94
N VAL A 92 -12.92 -6.75 2.62
CA VAL A 92 -12.24 -7.68 1.74
C VAL A 92 -11.20 -6.92 0.93
N LEU A 93 -9.94 -7.30 1.12
CA LEU A 93 -8.78 -6.79 0.40
C LEU A 93 -8.52 -7.68 -0.82
N LEU A 94 -8.55 -7.08 -2.01
CA LEU A 94 -8.43 -7.82 -3.27
C LEU A 94 -7.16 -7.42 -4.03
N SER A 95 -6.44 -8.42 -4.53
CA SER A 95 -5.39 -8.29 -5.54
C SER A 95 -4.39 -7.16 -5.21
N ASP A 96 -4.42 -6.07 -5.98
CA ASP A 96 -3.44 -4.98 -5.89
C ASP A 96 -3.53 -4.23 -4.55
N ALA A 97 -4.71 -4.14 -3.93
CA ALA A 97 -4.85 -3.51 -2.62
C ALA A 97 -4.06 -4.25 -1.53
N GLY A 98 -3.85 -5.57 -1.69
CA GLY A 98 -2.98 -6.34 -0.78
C GLY A 98 -1.50 -6.02 -0.96
N PHE A 99 -1.09 -5.71 -2.19
CA PHE A 99 0.25 -5.19 -2.44
C PHE A 99 0.40 -3.76 -1.89
N ASP A 100 -0.58 -2.89 -2.10
CA ASP A 100 -0.55 -1.52 -1.57
C ASP A 100 -0.46 -1.51 -0.03
N LEU A 101 -1.10 -2.47 0.64
CA LEU A 101 -1.06 -2.59 2.10
C LEU A 101 0.27 -3.15 2.63
N THR A 102 0.77 -4.22 2.02
CA THR A 102 1.89 -5.01 2.57
C THR A 102 3.25 -4.71 1.91
N GLY A 103 3.25 -4.03 0.77
CA GLY A 103 4.43 -3.86 -0.09
C GLY A 103 4.92 -5.15 -0.74
N LYS A 104 4.23 -6.28 -0.55
CA LYS A 104 4.66 -7.59 -1.03
C LYS A 104 3.63 -8.18 -2.00
N LYS A 105 4.10 -8.92 -3.00
CA LYS A 105 3.21 -9.66 -3.90
C LYS A 105 2.76 -10.95 -3.21
N ALA A 106 1.48 -11.30 -3.34
CA ALA A 106 0.96 -12.58 -2.82
C ALA A 106 1.75 -13.78 -3.36
N SER A 107 2.19 -13.75 -4.63
CA SER A 107 3.03 -14.82 -5.21
C SER A 107 4.34 -15.00 -4.47
N ALA A 108 5.05 -13.91 -4.17
CA ALA A 108 6.33 -13.95 -3.48
C ALA A 108 6.19 -14.48 -2.05
N LEU A 109 5.10 -14.13 -1.36
CA LEU A 109 4.79 -14.63 -0.03
C LEU A 109 4.48 -16.13 -0.02
N VAL A 110 3.73 -16.62 -1.03
CA VAL A 110 3.43 -18.05 -1.19
C VAL A 110 4.68 -18.84 -1.57
N GLU A 111 5.48 -18.33 -2.51
CA GLU A 111 6.72 -18.98 -2.97
C GLU A 111 7.74 -19.10 -1.83
N SER A 112 7.99 -18.00 -1.11
CA SER A 112 8.89 -18.00 0.06
C SER A 112 8.45 -18.97 1.15
N TYR A 113 7.14 -19.18 1.32
CA TYR A 113 6.63 -20.17 2.27
C TYR A 113 7.00 -21.60 1.86
N PHE A 114 6.74 -21.99 0.61
CA PHE A 114 7.06 -23.35 0.16
C PHE A 114 8.57 -23.60 0.08
N GLU A 115 9.37 -22.61 -0.30
CA GLU A 115 10.84 -22.68 -0.26
C GLU A 115 11.36 -22.94 1.17
N ALA A 116 10.76 -22.30 2.18
CA ALA A 116 11.14 -22.51 3.58
C ALA A 116 10.58 -23.82 4.17
N ASN A 117 9.65 -24.49 3.49
CA ASN A 117 8.91 -25.65 3.98
C ASN A 117 8.88 -26.78 2.95
N GLU A 118 10.02 -27.12 2.33
CA GLU A 118 10.09 -28.12 1.24
C GLU A 118 9.51 -29.50 1.60
N SER A 119 9.38 -29.82 2.89
CA SER A 119 8.80 -31.06 3.38
C SER A 119 7.26 -31.10 3.33
N VAL A 120 6.58 -29.96 3.15
CA VAL A 120 5.11 -29.91 3.05
C VAL A 120 4.69 -30.10 1.59
N GLY A 121 3.65 -30.92 1.38
CA GLY A 121 3.13 -31.13 0.03
C GLY A 121 2.49 -29.88 -0.55
N ASP A 122 2.39 -29.80 -1.88
CA ASP A 122 1.84 -28.65 -2.62
C ASP A 122 0.38 -28.31 -2.30
N ASP A 123 -0.32 -29.17 -1.56
CA ASP A 123 -1.71 -28.97 -1.12
C ASP A 123 -1.79 -28.40 0.30
N HIS A 124 -0.64 -28.11 0.91
CA HIS A 124 -0.58 -27.48 2.22
C HIS A 124 -1.19 -26.06 2.17
N VAL A 125 -2.03 -25.76 3.16
CA VAL A 125 -2.64 -24.44 3.29
C VAL A 125 -1.59 -23.47 3.83
N VAL A 126 -1.22 -22.50 3.01
CA VAL A 126 -0.26 -21.46 3.41
C VAL A 126 -0.89 -20.61 4.53
N PRO A 127 -0.27 -20.50 5.72
CA PRO A 127 -0.78 -19.70 6.81
C PRO A 127 -0.80 -18.21 6.44
N VAL A 128 -1.50 -17.39 7.23
CA VAL A 128 -1.49 -15.93 7.06
C VAL A 128 -0.04 -15.43 7.20
N PRO A 129 0.51 -14.71 6.21
CA PRO A 129 1.89 -14.25 6.24
C PRO A 129 2.11 -13.14 7.27
N GLN A 130 3.31 -13.08 7.85
CA GLN A 130 3.71 -12.04 8.81
C GLN A 130 3.49 -10.63 8.26
N ALA A 131 3.70 -10.42 6.96
CA ALA A 131 3.47 -9.13 6.31
C ALA A 131 2.03 -8.62 6.38
N LEU A 132 1.03 -9.50 6.58
CA LEU A 132 -0.35 -9.09 6.88
C LEU A 132 -0.55 -8.88 8.39
N ILE A 133 0.04 -9.74 9.22
CA ILE A 133 -0.03 -9.63 10.69
C ILE A 133 0.56 -8.30 11.16
N ASP A 134 1.68 -7.87 10.57
CA ASP A 134 2.37 -6.61 10.89
C ASP A 134 1.50 -5.37 10.60
N THR A 135 0.39 -5.53 9.87
CA THR A 135 -0.54 -4.44 9.55
C THR A 135 -1.56 -4.19 10.67
N ILE A 136 -1.72 -5.13 11.60
CA ILE A 136 -2.62 -4.99 12.74
C ILE A 136 -2.20 -3.79 13.60
N GLY A 137 -3.20 -3.01 14.03
CA GLY A 137 -2.99 -1.77 14.78
C GLY A 137 -2.61 -0.56 13.92
N GLN A 138 -2.39 -0.73 12.61
CA GLN A 138 -2.11 0.41 11.73
C GLN A 138 -3.40 1.10 11.27
N THR A 139 -3.46 2.42 11.44
CA THR A 139 -4.47 3.26 10.80
C THR A 139 -4.03 3.58 9.37
N ARG A 140 -4.91 3.31 8.40
CA ARG A 140 -4.65 3.56 6.98
C ARG A 140 -5.90 4.15 6.33
N THR A 141 -5.72 4.85 5.22
CA THR A 141 -6.83 5.35 4.41
C THR A 141 -7.07 4.44 3.22
N PHE A 142 -8.31 3.99 3.08
CA PHE A 142 -8.75 3.02 2.09
C PHE A 142 -9.74 3.64 1.12
N ILE A 143 -9.68 3.23 -0.15
CA ILE A 143 -10.75 3.48 -1.12
C ILE A 143 -11.69 2.29 -1.11
N ILE A 144 -12.84 2.49 -0.47
CA ILE A 144 -13.88 1.49 -0.29
C ILE A 144 -14.89 1.59 -1.41
N LYS A 145 -15.25 0.46 -2.02
CA LYS A 145 -16.38 0.36 -2.95
C LYS A 145 -17.58 -0.23 -2.24
N ILE A 146 -18.69 0.50 -2.24
CA ILE A 146 -20.02 -0.04 -1.92
C ILE A 146 -20.60 -0.60 -3.22
N SER A 147 -20.78 -1.92 -3.29
CA SER A 147 -21.25 -2.63 -4.48
C SER A 147 -22.75 -2.92 -4.42
N GLN A 148 -23.34 -3.33 -5.55
CA GLN A 148 -24.75 -3.78 -5.57
C GLN A 148 -24.99 -4.95 -4.59
N HIS A 149 -24.00 -5.83 -4.38
CA HIS A 149 -24.12 -6.92 -3.41
C HIS A 149 -24.24 -6.41 -1.96
N ASN A 150 -23.64 -5.25 -1.67
CA ASN A 150 -23.79 -4.60 -0.37
C ASN A 150 -25.18 -4.01 -0.21
N LEU A 151 -25.68 -3.32 -1.24
CA LEU A 151 -26.99 -2.66 -1.24
C LEU A 151 -28.16 -3.65 -1.22
N ASP A 152 -28.02 -4.79 -1.92
CA ASP A 152 -29.00 -5.88 -1.91
C ASP A 152 -28.93 -6.73 -0.62
N GLY A 153 -28.03 -6.42 0.32
CA GLY A 153 -27.82 -7.19 1.55
C GLY A 153 -27.21 -8.58 1.36
N LYS A 154 -26.67 -8.90 0.17
CA LYS A 154 -26.01 -10.19 -0.14
C LYS A 154 -24.68 -10.37 0.59
N THR A 155 -24.03 -9.26 0.96
CA THR A 155 -22.82 -9.26 1.78
C THR A 155 -22.71 -8.00 2.63
N GLN A 156 -22.27 -8.15 3.86
CA GLN A 156 -21.94 -7.03 4.74
C GLN A 156 -20.48 -6.58 4.61
N ALA A 157 -19.63 -7.40 3.98
CA ALA A 157 -18.21 -7.07 3.86
C ALA A 157 -17.98 -6.00 2.78
N LEU A 158 -17.22 -4.96 3.12
CA LEU A 158 -16.91 -3.86 2.20
C LEU A 158 -15.69 -4.21 1.35
N THR A 159 -15.64 -3.77 0.09
CA THR A 159 -14.48 -4.07 -0.78
C THR A 159 -13.47 -2.94 -0.74
N VAL A 160 -12.24 -3.24 -0.34
CA VAL A 160 -11.10 -2.31 -0.49
C VAL A 160 -10.59 -2.43 -1.92
N THR A 161 -10.59 -1.32 -2.64
CA THR A 161 -10.10 -1.26 -4.02
C THR A 161 -8.72 -0.65 -4.14
N LYS A 162 -8.31 0.16 -3.16
CA LYS A 162 -6.98 0.78 -3.09
C LYS A 162 -6.64 1.11 -1.64
N VAL A 163 -5.36 1.01 -1.28
CA VAL A 163 -4.84 1.57 -0.03
C VAL A 163 -4.04 2.82 -0.37
N LEU A 164 -4.32 3.93 0.29
CA LEU A 164 -3.59 5.17 0.08
C LEU A 164 -2.30 5.13 0.91
N SER A 165 -1.22 5.62 0.31
CA SER A 165 0.02 5.86 1.04
C SER A 165 -0.25 6.87 2.16
N PRO A 166 0.37 6.69 3.34
CA PRO A 166 0.27 7.69 4.39
C PRO A 166 0.82 9.01 3.85
N GLU A 167 0.05 10.08 4.00
CA GLU A 167 0.51 11.41 3.63
C GLU A 167 1.71 11.76 4.51
N ILE A 168 2.88 11.94 3.88
CA ILE A 168 4.04 12.51 4.56
C ILE A 168 3.70 14.00 4.76
N PRO A 169 3.70 14.53 5.99
CA PRO A 169 3.54 15.96 6.18
C PRO A 169 4.61 16.68 5.35
N ALA A 170 4.20 17.61 4.49
CA ALA A 170 5.16 18.45 3.78
C ALA A 170 6.03 19.15 4.82
N PRO A 171 7.38 19.17 4.67
CA PRO A 171 8.21 19.92 5.59
C PRO A 171 7.74 21.38 5.58
N GLU A 172 7.33 21.88 6.74
CA GLU A 172 6.94 23.27 6.92
C GLU A 172 8.11 24.14 6.45
N GLY A 173 7.85 24.97 5.44
CA GLY A 173 8.85 25.88 4.91
C GLY A 173 9.33 26.80 6.04
N ILE A 174 10.62 26.75 6.33
CA ILE A 174 11.27 27.69 7.23
C ILE A 174 11.06 29.07 6.61
N ILE A 175 10.30 29.92 7.30
CA ILE A 175 10.11 31.32 6.92
C ILE A 175 11.44 32.02 7.24
N GLU A 176 12.25 32.31 6.22
CA GLU A 176 13.40 33.20 6.37
C GLU A 176 12.87 34.62 6.64
N GLU A 177 12.89 35.03 7.90
CA GLU A 177 12.71 36.43 8.29
C GLU A 177 14.00 37.17 7.91
N ASN A 178 13.96 37.83 6.75
CA ASN A 178 14.92 38.85 6.38
C ASN A 178 14.78 40.03 7.35
N VAL A 179 15.84 40.33 8.11
CA VAL A 179 15.98 41.61 8.82
C VAL A 179 17.16 42.35 8.21
N ASP A 180 16.85 43.43 7.50
CA ASP A 180 17.77 44.37 6.87
C ASP A 180 18.66 45.13 7.88
N GLU A 181 19.83 45.53 7.36
CA GLU A 181 21.08 46.15 7.86
C GLU A 181 21.00 47.48 8.70
N VAL A 182 21.77 47.67 9.81
CA VAL A 182 23.15 48.29 10.01
C VAL A 182 23.07 49.80 10.48
N PRO A 183 24.07 50.54 11.07
CA PRO A 183 25.48 50.29 11.57
C PRO A 183 25.84 50.88 12.97
N VAL A 184 27.15 50.76 13.34
CA VAL A 184 28.07 51.68 14.12
C VAL A 184 28.67 50.99 15.37
N GLU A 185 29.97 51.01 15.72
CA GLU A 185 31.25 51.40 15.11
C GLU A 185 32.43 50.76 15.91
N GLU A 186 33.61 50.73 15.26
CA GLU A 186 35.01 50.67 15.74
C GLU A 186 35.48 49.60 16.76
N ARG A 187 36.50 48.83 16.33
CA ARG A 187 37.93 49.03 16.70
C ARG A 187 38.70 47.70 16.77
N GLY A 188 39.84 47.62 16.08
CA GLY A 188 40.89 46.64 16.40
C GLY A 188 41.59 46.02 15.19
N GLU A 189 42.76 46.57 14.86
CA GLU A 189 43.67 46.18 13.79
C GLU A 189 44.45 44.86 14.06
N SER A 190 44.79 44.14 12.99
CA SER A 190 46.10 43.51 12.66
C SER A 190 45.86 42.35 11.67
N ALA A 191 46.31 42.44 10.40
CA ALA A 191 47.63 42.02 9.91
C ALA A 191 47.87 40.51 10.13
N ASP A 192 48.22 39.64 9.19
CA ASP A 192 48.90 39.77 7.90
C ASP A 192 48.90 38.38 7.22
N GLU A 193 49.13 38.35 5.91
CA GLU A 193 49.76 37.28 5.08
C GLU A 193 49.72 35.80 5.53
N THR A 194 49.39 34.77 4.74
CA THR A 194 50.11 34.29 3.54
C THR A 194 49.51 32.91 3.14
N VAL A 195 49.08 32.66 1.89
CA VAL A 195 49.81 31.95 0.79
C VAL A 195 49.73 30.40 0.78
N LYS A 196 49.20 29.86 -0.35
CA LYS A 196 49.54 28.59 -1.08
C LYS A 196 49.10 27.23 -0.47
N ARG A 197 48.83 26.13 -1.19
CA ARG A 197 48.74 25.73 -2.63
C ARG A 197 48.46 24.21 -2.67
N SER A 198 47.85 23.72 -3.76
CA SER A 198 47.99 22.34 -4.35
C SER A 198 47.46 21.15 -3.53
N SER A 199 47.00 20.02 -4.09
CA SER A 199 47.36 19.31 -5.33
C SER A 199 46.31 18.28 -5.77
N ASP A 200 46.13 18.18 -7.09
CA ASP A 200 46.02 17.00 -8.00
C ASP A 200 45.53 15.63 -7.47
N VAL A 201 44.44 15.07 -8.04
CA VAL A 201 44.37 14.12 -9.19
C VAL A 201 45.10 12.80 -8.95
N ILE A 202 44.34 11.69 -8.87
CA ILE A 202 44.65 10.49 -9.64
C ILE A 202 43.41 9.62 -9.96
N GLU A 203 43.29 9.37 -11.25
CA GLU A 203 42.49 8.40 -11.98
C GLU A 203 43.06 6.98 -11.83
N SER A 204 42.19 5.97 -11.76
CA SER A 204 42.41 4.58 -12.22
C SER A 204 41.05 3.89 -12.12
N GLY A 205 40.43 3.28 -13.13
CA GLY A 205 40.95 2.49 -14.23
C GLY A 205 40.22 1.14 -14.21
N GLU A 206 39.20 1.00 -15.07
CA GLU A 206 38.74 -0.18 -15.83
C GLU A 206 39.05 -1.61 -15.30
N THR A 207 38.20 -2.64 -15.35
CA THR A 207 37.28 -3.14 -16.40
C THR A 207 36.65 -4.47 -15.91
N LYS A 208 35.47 -4.85 -16.44
CA LYS A 208 35.24 -6.06 -17.27
C LYS A 208 33.81 -6.59 -17.17
N ARG A 209 33.25 -6.72 -18.38
CA ARG A 209 31.99 -7.31 -18.82
C ARG A 209 31.99 -8.84 -18.69
N ALA A 210 30.82 -9.43 -18.43
CA ALA A 210 30.48 -10.77 -18.91
C ALA A 210 28.99 -10.85 -19.28
N LYS A 211 28.73 -11.36 -20.47
CA LYS A 211 27.43 -11.75 -21.05
C LYS A 211 27.60 -13.21 -21.49
N CYS A 212 26.55 -14.03 -21.32
CA CYS A 212 26.16 -15.24 -22.06
C CYS A 212 25.24 -16.07 -21.14
N GLY A 213 24.22 -16.78 -21.62
CA GLY A 213 23.75 -17.08 -22.96
C GLY A 213 22.43 -17.83 -22.86
#